data_AF-A0AA88LDL9-F1
#
_entry.id   AF-A0AA88LDL9-F1
#
_cell.length_a   1.000
_cell.length_b   1.000
_cell.length_c   1.000
_cell.angle_alpha   90.00
_cell.angle_beta   90.00
_cell.angle_gamma   90.00
#
_symmetry.space_group_name_H-M   'P 1'
#
loop_
_entity.id
_entity.type
_entity.pdbx_description
1 polymer ?
#
loop_
_entity_poly.entity_id
_entity_poly.type
_entity_poly.pdbx_seq_one_letter_code
_entity_poly.pdbx_strand_id
1 'polypeptide(L)'
;MERSLFCPICLNELKDPLRTLKCKHVFCGYCIKKWLQVKASCPMDRNTVVIKDLLPLYSYSDERPTSPIIENLLEYNGIYFHPNRIRNMCFSSGKPAKCTALHVAARQGNLEICQLLVSKGATVDALDSENRTALHFAAFRGNLEICQLLVSKGATVDALDLKNRTALHVAAFKGNLEICQLLVSKGATVDALNSEKWTALHFAAFNGNLEICQLLLSKGATVDALDLENWTALHFAAFKGNLEICQLLVSKGATVDALDLKNRTAV
;
A
#
# COMPACT_ATOMS: atom_id res chain seq x y z
N MET A 1 61.93 -17.88 -15.07
CA MET A 1 61.37 -17.38 -16.34
C MET A 1 59.95 -17.90 -16.47
N GLU A 2 59.11 -17.12 -17.15
CA GLU A 2 57.69 -17.37 -17.47
C GLU A 2 56.66 -16.97 -16.41
N ARG A 3 55.55 -16.30 -16.73
CA ARG A 3 55.11 -15.50 -17.89
C ARG A 3 53.89 -14.71 -17.38
N SER A 4 53.73 -13.50 -17.89
CA SER A 4 52.63 -12.55 -17.66
C SER A 4 51.22 -13.16 -17.60
N LEU A 5 50.46 -12.89 -16.52
CA LEU A 5 49.01 -13.12 -16.40
C LEU A 5 48.21 -11.81 -16.50
N PHE A 6 48.69 -10.85 -17.30
CA PHE A 6 47.91 -9.68 -17.67
C PHE A 6 47.30 -9.89 -19.05
N CYS A 7 45.97 -9.80 -19.13
CA CYS A 7 45.29 -9.60 -20.40
C CYS A 7 45.70 -8.21 -20.97
N PRO A 8 46.19 -8.12 -22.22
CA PRO A 8 46.62 -6.86 -22.84
C PRO A 8 45.53 -5.79 -22.95
N ILE A 9 44.25 -6.16 -22.79
CA ILE A 9 43.10 -5.25 -22.86
C ILE A 9 43.00 -4.39 -21.58
N CYS A 10 43.39 -4.94 -20.41
CA CYS A 10 43.19 -4.27 -19.12
C CYS A 10 44.27 -3.22 -18.78
N LEU A 11 45.40 -3.22 -19.49
CA LEU A 11 46.50 -2.28 -19.23
C LEU A 11 46.31 -0.92 -19.91
N ASN A 12 45.46 -0.82 -20.95
CA ASN A 12 45.28 0.43 -21.71
C ASN A 12 44.04 1.26 -21.31
N GLU A 13 43.12 0.75 -20.49
CA GLU A 13 41.88 1.48 -20.14
C GLU A 13 41.92 2.20 -18.78
N LEU A 14 43.04 2.19 -18.07
CA LEU A 14 43.20 2.81 -16.75
C LEU A 14 43.56 4.31 -16.78
N LYS A 15 43.28 5.04 -17.87
CA LYS A 15 43.65 6.47 -18.00
C LYS A 15 42.50 7.46 -18.24
N ASP A 16 41.23 7.08 -18.12
CA ASP A 16 40.13 8.05 -18.28
C ASP A 16 38.95 7.79 -17.30
N PRO A 17 38.64 8.69 -16.35
CA PRO A 17 37.60 8.45 -15.33
C PRO A 17 36.16 8.57 -15.84
N LEU A 18 35.92 8.97 -17.10
CA LEU A 18 34.58 9.31 -17.60
C LEU A 18 34.06 8.44 -18.75
N ARG A 19 34.78 7.36 -19.13
CA ARG A 19 34.29 6.45 -20.17
C ARG A 19 33.46 5.31 -19.58
N THR A 20 32.14 5.39 -19.74
CA THR A 20 31.21 4.27 -19.54
C THR A 20 31.62 3.08 -20.40
N LEU A 21 32.16 2.04 -19.78
CA LEU A 21 32.52 0.79 -20.45
C LEU A 21 31.40 -0.25 -20.31
N LYS A 22 30.69 -0.46 -21.42
CA LYS A 22 29.98 -1.72 -21.72
C LYS A 22 31.02 -2.84 -21.85
N CYS A 23 31.53 -3.38 -20.75
CA CYS A 23 32.42 -4.55 -20.82
C CYS A 23 31.59 -5.82 -20.63
N LYS A 24 31.58 -6.68 -21.66
CA LYS A 24 30.85 -7.96 -21.72
C LYS A 24 31.61 -9.15 -21.11
N HIS A 25 32.65 -8.94 -20.29
CA HIS A 25 33.43 -10.04 -19.73
C HIS A 25 33.44 -10.06 -18.20
N VAL A 26 33.21 -11.28 -17.70
CA VAL A 26 33.13 -11.73 -16.30
C VAL A 26 34.30 -11.17 -15.48
N PHE A 27 33.98 -10.35 -14.47
CA PHE A 27 34.99 -9.83 -13.54
C PHE A 27 35.54 -10.95 -12.65
N CYS A 28 36.87 -11.08 -12.57
CA CYS A 28 37.52 -11.98 -11.62
C CYS A 28 37.45 -11.43 -10.18
N GLY A 29 37.46 -12.33 -9.20
CA GLY A 29 37.15 -12.04 -7.79
C GLY A 29 38.03 -11.00 -7.08
N TYR A 30 39.17 -10.61 -7.66
CA TYR A 30 40.04 -9.58 -7.08
C TYR A 30 39.49 -8.15 -7.29
N CYS A 31 38.81 -7.88 -8.41
CA CYS A 31 38.19 -6.57 -8.68
C CYS A 31 36.96 -6.32 -7.78
N ILE A 32 36.23 -7.39 -7.43
CA ILE A 32 35.06 -7.33 -6.56
C ILE A 32 35.45 -6.87 -5.14
N LYS A 33 36.56 -7.38 -4.60
CA LYS A 33 37.03 -6.99 -3.25
C LYS A 33 37.35 -5.51 -3.14
N LYS A 34 37.94 -4.92 -4.18
CA LYS A 34 38.26 -3.48 -4.20
C LYS A 34 37.01 -2.62 -4.43
N TRP A 35 36.03 -3.10 -5.19
CA TRP A 35 34.74 -2.43 -5.39
C TRP A 35 33.88 -2.43 -4.11
N LEU A 36 33.89 -3.52 -3.35
CA LEU A 36 33.16 -3.65 -2.09
C LEU A 36 33.71 -2.72 -0.99
N GLN A 37 35.01 -2.46 -0.96
CA GLN A 37 35.61 -1.53 0.02
C GLN A 37 35.16 -0.07 -0.19
N VAL A 38 34.82 0.33 -1.41
CA VAL A 38 34.37 1.71 -1.73
C VAL A 38 32.89 1.95 -1.37
N LYS A 39 32.08 0.89 -1.31
CA LYS A 39 30.63 1.01 -1.10
C LYS A 39 30.20 1.16 0.37
N ALA A 40 31.14 1.09 1.31
CA ALA A 40 30.90 1.32 2.73
C ALA A 40 30.53 2.79 3.07
N SER A 41 30.61 3.69 2.10
CA SER A 41 30.38 5.13 2.28
C SER A 41 29.07 5.67 1.68
N CYS A 42 28.15 4.81 1.20
CA CYS A 42 26.96 5.26 0.46
C CYS A 42 25.69 5.36 1.34
N PRO A 43 25.08 6.55 1.51
CA PRO A 43 23.91 6.77 2.35
C PRO A 43 22.61 6.57 1.56
N MET A 44 22.27 5.33 1.17
CA MET A 44 20.99 5.03 0.51
C MET A 44 20.27 3.86 1.20
N ASP A 45 19.08 4.20 1.70
CA ASP A 45 17.97 3.38 2.19
C ASP A 45 18.15 2.53 3.46
N ARG A 46 17.68 3.12 4.58
CA ARG A 46 17.38 2.42 5.85
C ARG A 46 16.17 1.46 5.76
N ASN A 47 15.58 1.27 4.57
CA ASN A 47 14.44 0.38 4.33
C ASN A 47 14.85 -1.06 3.91
N THR A 48 16.15 -1.38 3.91
CA THR A 48 16.69 -2.71 3.56
C THR A 48 16.83 -3.65 4.77
N VAL A 49 16.18 -3.36 5.90
CA VAL A 49 16.52 -4.01 7.19
C VAL A 49 16.06 -5.46 7.33
N VAL A 50 15.15 -6.01 6.51
CA VAL A 50 14.68 -7.39 6.78
C VAL A 50 15.39 -8.49 5.99
N ILE A 51 16.19 -8.17 4.96
CA ILE A 51 16.90 -9.23 4.19
C ILE A 51 18.23 -9.62 4.84
N LYS A 52 18.98 -8.66 5.44
CA LYS A 52 20.32 -8.94 5.99
C LYS A 52 20.30 -9.76 7.28
N ASP A 53 19.30 -9.57 8.13
CA ASP A 53 19.21 -10.24 9.44
C ASP A 53 18.60 -11.65 9.38
N LEU A 54 18.20 -12.10 8.18
CA LEU A 54 17.83 -13.50 7.90
C LEU A 54 19.05 -14.39 7.57
N LEU A 55 20.26 -13.83 7.56
CA LEU A 55 21.51 -14.51 7.17
C LEU A 55 22.48 -14.85 8.32
N PRO A 56 22.08 -15.50 9.43
CA PRO A 56 23.07 -16.21 10.25
C PRO A 56 23.24 -17.70 9.88
N LEU A 57 22.65 -18.21 8.79
CA LEU A 57 22.80 -19.63 8.43
C LEU A 57 23.39 -19.96 7.06
N TYR A 58 23.67 -19.01 6.17
CA TYR A 58 24.32 -19.35 4.90
C TYR A 58 25.34 -18.29 4.49
N SER A 59 26.58 -18.76 4.38
CA SER A 59 27.71 -18.03 3.83
C SER A 59 27.36 -17.48 2.44
N TYR A 60 27.47 -16.17 2.31
CA TYR A 60 27.29 -15.42 1.09
C TYR A 60 28.28 -15.86 0.00
N SER A 61 27.76 -16.50 -1.04
CA SER A 61 28.38 -16.56 -2.36
C SER A 61 27.29 -16.38 -3.41
N ASP A 62 27.61 -15.62 -4.46
CA ASP A 62 26.78 -15.32 -5.63
C ASP A 62 26.32 -16.57 -6.41
N GLU A 63 25.42 -17.37 -5.85
CA GLU A 63 24.75 -18.44 -6.57
C GLU A 63 23.24 -18.36 -6.35
N ARG A 64 22.50 -18.47 -7.46
CA ARG A 64 21.05 -18.63 -7.50
C ARG A 64 20.61 -19.67 -6.45
N PRO A 65 19.40 -19.59 -5.86
CA PRO A 65 18.92 -20.67 -5.01
C PRO A 65 18.73 -21.93 -5.86
N THR A 66 19.70 -22.84 -5.87
CA THR A 66 19.71 -24.08 -6.68
C THR A 66 19.06 -25.27 -5.97
N SER A 67 18.06 -25.04 -5.11
CA SER A 67 17.20 -26.13 -4.63
C SER A 67 15.74 -25.83 -4.97
N PRO A 68 15.17 -26.51 -5.99
CA PRO A 68 13.75 -26.43 -6.33
C PRO A 68 12.83 -26.75 -5.15
N ILE A 69 13.34 -27.43 -4.13
CA ILE A 69 12.63 -27.79 -2.91
C ILE A 69 12.45 -26.56 -1.99
N ILE A 70 13.44 -25.66 -1.92
CA ILE A 70 13.37 -24.44 -1.10
C ILE A 70 12.51 -23.37 -1.79
N GLU A 71 12.63 -23.23 -3.12
CA GLU A 71 11.71 -22.38 -3.89
C GLU A 71 10.27 -22.87 -3.73
N ASN A 72 10.02 -24.17 -3.85
CA ASN A 72 8.70 -24.74 -3.61
C ASN A 72 8.24 -24.55 -2.15
N LEU A 73 9.09 -24.77 -1.14
CA LEU A 73 8.68 -24.61 0.27
C LEU A 73 8.33 -23.17 0.62
N LEU A 74 9.03 -22.19 0.06
CA LEU A 74 8.75 -20.78 0.32
C LEU A 74 7.66 -20.22 -0.61
N GLU A 75 7.43 -20.79 -1.80
CA GLU A 75 6.23 -20.52 -2.61
C GLU A 75 4.98 -21.15 -2.00
N TYR A 76 5.08 -22.38 -1.51
CA TYR A 76 3.99 -23.16 -0.92
C TYR A 76 3.55 -22.57 0.43
N ASN A 77 4.48 -21.96 1.17
CA ASN A 77 4.17 -21.25 2.42
C ASN A 77 3.94 -19.74 2.23
N GLY A 78 4.04 -19.20 1.01
CA GLY A 78 3.83 -17.77 0.72
C GLY A 78 4.91 -16.82 1.24
N ILE A 79 6.08 -17.34 1.64
CA ILE A 79 7.15 -16.61 2.34
C ILE A 79 8.15 -15.96 1.36
N TYR A 80 8.26 -16.44 0.11
CA TYR A 80 9.21 -15.88 -0.86
C TYR A 80 8.60 -14.78 -1.74
N PHE A 81 8.98 -13.54 -1.43
CA PHE A 81 8.66 -12.38 -2.25
C PHE A 81 9.86 -12.02 -3.13
N HIS A 82 10.02 -12.69 -4.28
CA HIS A 82 11.04 -12.30 -5.26
C HIS A 82 10.87 -10.81 -5.61
N PRO A 83 11.91 -9.95 -5.59
CA PRO A 83 11.77 -8.52 -5.86
C PRO A 83 11.08 -8.22 -7.20
N ASN A 84 11.41 -9.00 -8.24
CA ASN A 84 10.72 -8.95 -9.54
C ASN A 84 9.26 -9.45 -9.53
N ARG A 85 8.85 -10.29 -8.57
CA ARG A 85 7.47 -10.76 -8.42
C ARG A 85 6.62 -9.74 -7.66
N ILE A 86 7.13 -9.14 -6.58
CA ILE A 86 6.47 -7.99 -5.91
C ILE A 86 6.25 -6.85 -6.90
N ARG A 87 7.26 -6.56 -7.72
CA ARG A 87 7.23 -5.55 -8.78
C ARG A 87 6.10 -5.78 -9.80
N ASN A 88 5.69 -7.03 -10.01
CA ASN A 88 4.66 -7.42 -10.95
C ASN A 88 3.28 -7.68 -10.30
N MET A 89 3.14 -7.58 -8.97
CA MET A 89 1.88 -7.84 -8.28
C MET A 89 1.05 -6.58 -8.07
N CYS A 90 1.68 -5.40 -8.03
CA CYS A 90 1.04 -4.10 -7.91
C CYS A 90 1.12 -3.37 -9.27
N PHE A 91 0.44 -3.90 -10.31
CA PHE A 91 0.39 -3.25 -11.63
C PHE A 91 -0.67 -2.15 -11.68
N SER A 92 -0.18 -0.93 -11.83
CA SER A 92 -0.90 0.18 -12.46
C SER A 92 0.15 1.15 -12.99
N SER A 93 0.20 1.31 -14.33
CA SER A 93 0.94 2.38 -15.03
C SER A 93 2.48 2.36 -15.01
N GLY A 94 3.15 1.34 -15.57
CA GLY A 94 4.49 1.46 -16.18
C GLY A 94 5.67 2.01 -15.35
N LYS A 95 5.48 2.32 -14.06
CA LYS A 95 6.48 2.86 -13.13
C LYS A 95 7.00 1.74 -12.23
N PRO A 96 8.24 1.83 -11.70
CA PRO A 96 8.73 0.86 -10.74
C PRO A 96 7.81 0.86 -9.50
N ALA A 97 7.22 -0.30 -9.20
CA ALA A 97 6.30 -0.45 -8.09
C ALA A 97 7.05 -0.23 -6.76
N LYS A 98 6.67 0.82 -6.00
CA LYS A 98 7.13 1.07 -4.62
C LYS A 98 6.40 0.14 -3.62
N CYS A 99 6.05 -1.08 -4.04
CA CYS A 99 5.25 -2.00 -3.24
C CYS A 99 6.17 -2.76 -2.27
N THR A 100 5.80 -2.83 -0.98
CA THR A 100 6.55 -3.59 0.04
C THR A 100 5.91 -4.96 0.29
N ALA A 101 6.64 -5.88 0.91
CA ALA A 101 6.10 -7.19 1.30
C ALA A 101 4.86 -7.06 2.20
N LEU A 102 4.83 -6.03 3.08
CA LEU A 102 3.69 -5.80 3.97
C LEU A 102 2.42 -5.41 3.19
N HIS A 103 2.54 -4.62 2.11
CA HIS A 103 1.41 -4.32 1.22
C HIS A 103 0.84 -5.58 0.59
N VAL A 104 1.72 -6.46 0.09
CA VAL A 104 1.30 -7.70 -0.58
C VAL A 104 0.64 -8.64 0.42
N ALA A 105 1.23 -8.82 1.60
CA ALA A 105 0.66 -9.65 2.67
C ALA A 105 -0.72 -9.13 3.11
N ALA A 106 -0.87 -7.83 3.33
CA ALA A 106 -2.14 -7.20 3.70
C ALA A 106 -3.20 -7.35 2.59
N ARG A 107 -2.79 -7.19 1.32
CA ARG A 107 -3.66 -7.40 0.15
C ARG A 107 -4.08 -8.86 -0.02
N GLN A 108 -3.24 -9.81 0.35
CA GLN A 108 -3.57 -11.24 0.29
C GLN A 108 -4.40 -11.71 1.48
N GLY A 109 -4.37 -10.98 2.60
CA GLY A 109 -5.06 -11.38 3.82
C GLY A 109 -4.26 -12.36 4.68
N ASN A 110 -2.94 -12.42 4.50
CA ASN A 110 -2.09 -13.30 5.30
C ASN A 110 -1.66 -12.59 6.59
N LEU A 111 -2.36 -12.87 7.68
CA LEU A 111 -2.14 -12.25 8.98
C LEU A 111 -0.78 -12.63 9.57
N GLU A 112 -0.39 -13.89 9.48
CA GLU A 112 0.86 -14.42 10.03
C GLU A 112 2.07 -13.74 9.39
N ILE A 113 2.06 -13.57 8.08
CA ILE A 113 3.12 -12.84 7.36
C ILE A 113 3.12 -11.36 7.76
N CYS A 114 1.94 -10.72 7.92
CA CYS A 114 1.89 -9.34 8.39
C CYS A 114 2.51 -9.19 9.78
N GLN A 115 2.18 -10.09 10.72
CA GLN A 115 2.74 -10.10 12.07
C GLN A 115 4.26 -10.28 12.04
N LEU A 116 4.74 -11.26 11.28
CA LEU A 116 6.17 -11.51 11.12
C LEU A 116 6.90 -10.27 10.59
N LEU A 117 6.41 -9.67 9.49
CA LEU A 117 7.04 -8.50 8.88
C LEU A 117 7.10 -7.31 9.85
N VAL A 118 6.01 -7.01 10.55
CA VAL A 118 5.98 -5.91 11.52
C VAL A 118 6.90 -6.21 12.72
N SER A 119 6.95 -7.46 13.20
CA SER A 119 7.87 -7.85 14.28
C SER A 119 9.35 -7.70 13.91
N LYS A 120 9.67 -7.78 12.61
CA LYS A 120 11.01 -7.56 12.05
C LYS A 120 11.28 -6.10 11.67
N GLY A 121 10.42 -5.17 12.08
CA GLY A 121 10.64 -3.74 11.88
C GLY A 121 10.23 -3.23 10.50
N ALA A 122 9.32 -3.91 9.79
CA ALA A 122 8.72 -3.35 8.59
C ALA A 122 8.01 -2.02 8.89
N THR A 123 8.27 -1.00 8.07
CA THR A 123 7.59 0.30 8.17
C THR A 123 6.09 0.14 7.88
N VAL A 124 5.26 0.28 8.92
CA VAL A 124 3.80 0.10 8.85
C VAL A 124 3.14 1.05 7.85
N ASP A 125 3.57 2.32 7.85
CA ASP A 125 3.10 3.37 6.94
C ASP A 125 3.96 3.51 5.68
N ALA A 126 4.64 2.45 5.26
CA ALA A 126 5.26 2.45 3.93
C ALA A 126 4.20 2.79 2.88
N LEU A 127 4.57 3.61 1.90
CA LEU A 127 3.69 4.04 0.82
C LEU A 127 4.05 3.32 -0.48
N ASP A 128 3.05 2.77 -1.17
CA ASP A 128 3.21 2.26 -2.53
C ASP A 128 3.29 3.39 -3.58
N SER A 129 3.26 3.03 -4.88
CA SER A 129 3.31 4.01 -5.98
C SER A 129 2.04 4.85 -6.12
N GLU A 130 0.96 4.47 -5.44
CA GLU A 130 -0.31 5.19 -5.35
C GLU A 130 -0.53 5.81 -3.97
N ASN A 131 0.54 6.00 -3.18
CA ASN A 131 0.49 6.49 -1.80
C ASN A 131 -0.42 5.65 -0.87
N ARG A 132 -0.72 4.40 -1.22
CA ARG A 132 -1.50 3.51 -0.36
C ARG A 132 -0.56 2.91 0.68
N THR A 133 -1.06 2.80 1.91
CA THR A 133 -0.45 2.03 3.00
C THR A 133 -0.98 0.60 3.04
N ALA A 134 -0.37 -0.28 3.83
CA ALA A 134 -0.90 -1.62 4.08
C ALA A 134 -2.32 -1.60 4.66
N LEU A 135 -2.68 -0.55 5.43
CA LEU A 135 -4.02 -0.38 6.01
C LEU A 135 -5.09 -0.17 4.92
N HIS A 136 -4.77 0.56 3.84
CA HIS A 136 -5.68 0.71 2.69
C HIS A 136 -5.98 -0.64 2.03
N PHE A 137 -4.96 -1.48 1.85
CA PHE A 137 -5.15 -2.81 1.25
C PHE A 137 -5.96 -3.73 2.17
N ALA A 138 -5.66 -3.74 3.48
CA ALA A 138 -6.41 -4.53 4.45
C ALA A 138 -7.90 -4.10 4.50
N ALA A 139 -8.17 -2.80 4.53
CA ALA A 139 -9.52 -2.24 4.49
C ALA A 139 -10.26 -2.58 3.19
N PHE A 140 -9.58 -2.51 2.04
CA PHE A 140 -10.15 -2.89 0.74
C PHE A 140 -10.53 -4.37 0.67
N ARG A 141 -9.76 -5.23 1.33
CA ARG A 141 -9.97 -6.67 1.35
C ARG A 141 -10.94 -7.15 2.42
N GLY A 142 -11.35 -6.30 3.34
CA GLY A 142 -12.23 -6.69 4.45
C GLY A 142 -11.51 -7.45 5.57
N ASN A 143 -10.18 -7.39 5.65
CA ASN A 143 -9.41 -8.15 6.63
C ASN A 143 -9.33 -7.37 7.96
N LEU A 144 -10.32 -7.55 8.84
CA LEU A 144 -10.40 -6.85 10.12
C LEU A 144 -9.16 -7.08 11.00
N GLU A 145 -8.70 -8.32 11.13
CA GLU A 145 -7.58 -8.69 12.00
C GLU A 145 -6.27 -8.01 11.58
N ILE A 146 -6.04 -7.89 10.26
CA ILE A 146 -4.89 -7.16 9.74
C ILE A 146 -5.04 -5.66 9.98
N CYS A 147 -6.24 -5.09 9.85
CA CYS A 147 -6.48 -3.70 10.21
C CYS A 147 -6.18 -3.44 11.69
N GLN A 148 -6.65 -4.33 12.58
CA GLN A 148 -6.38 -4.25 14.03
C GLN A 148 -4.88 -4.33 14.32
N LEU A 149 -4.17 -5.29 13.70
CA LEU A 149 -2.72 -5.43 13.82
C LEU A 149 -2.03 -4.13 13.41
N LEU A 150 -2.30 -3.61 12.21
CA LEU A 150 -1.62 -2.42 11.68
C LEU A 150 -1.88 -1.19 12.56
N VAL A 151 -3.12 -0.95 12.96
CA VAL A 151 -3.47 0.18 13.84
C VAL A 151 -2.83 0.01 15.23
N SER A 152 -2.81 -1.20 15.79
CA SER A 152 -2.12 -1.47 17.07
C SER A 152 -0.61 -1.24 17.01
N LYS A 153 -0.03 -1.28 15.81
CA LYS A 153 1.38 -1.06 15.53
C LYS A 153 1.68 0.35 15.03
N GLY A 154 0.73 1.27 15.21
CA GLY A 154 0.92 2.71 14.95
C GLY A 154 0.69 3.11 13.50
N ALA A 155 -0.09 2.35 12.72
CA ALA A 155 -0.51 2.81 11.40
C ALA A 155 -1.27 4.14 11.50
N THR A 156 -0.95 5.08 10.61
CA THR A 156 -1.67 6.34 10.50
C THR A 156 -3.06 6.07 9.92
N VAL A 157 -4.09 6.21 10.77
CA VAL A 157 -5.49 5.89 10.43
C VAL A 157 -6.03 6.71 9.25
N ASP A 158 -5.67 8.00 9.22
CA ASP A 158 -6.07 8.96 8.17
C ASP A 158 -4.99 9.15 7.09
N ALA A 159 -4.11 8.16 6.88
CA ALA A 159 -3.20 8.18 5.75
C ALA A 159 -3.98 8.33 4.43
N LEU A 160 -3.44 9.10 3.50
CA LEU A 160 -4.10 9.45 2.23
C LEU A 160 -3.43 8.75 1.05
N ASP A 161 -4.23 8.10 0.20
CA ASP A 161 -3.79 7.64 -1.11
C ASP A 161 -3.71 8.78 -2.15
N LEU A 162 -3.30 8.50 -3.39
CA LEU A 162 -3.20 9.52 -4.45
C LEU A 162 -4.52 10.22 -4.80
N LYS A 163 -5.67 9.69 -4.39
CA LYS A 163 -6.99 10.31 -4.56
C LYS A 163 -7.49 10.93 -3.26
N ASN A 164 -6.60 11.16 -2.29
CA ASN A 164 -6.91 11.61 -0.94
C ASN A 164 -7.93 10.72 -0.21
N ARG A 165 -8.01 9.43 -0.54
CA ARG A 165 -8.89 8.51 0.19
C ARG A 165 -8.14 8.02 1.42
N THR A 166 -8.87 7.93 2.53
CA THR A 166 -8.44 7.26 3.77
C THR A 166 -8.86 5.79 3.76
N ALA A 167 -8.35 5.01 4.71
CA ALA A 167 -8.82 3.64 4.93
C ALA A 167 -10.34 3.58 5.24
N LEU A 168 -10.90 4.61 5.88
CA LEU A 168 -12.33 4.69 6.18
C LEU A 168 -13.18 4.84 4.91
N HIS A 169 -12.74 5.67 3.96
CA HIS A 169 -13.38 5.77 2.64
C HIS A 169 -13.41 4.42 1.93
N VAL A 170 -12.26 3.72 1.94
CA VAL A 170 -12.12 2.41 1.30
C VAL A 170 -13.03 1.37 1.96
N ALA A 171 -13.08 1.33 3.29
CA ALA A 171 -13.95 0.41 4.03
C ALA A 171 -15.45 0.70 3.79
N ALA A 172 -15.85 1.98 3.80
CA ALA A 172 -17.23 2.40 3.52
C ALA A 172 -17.67 2.05 2.10
N PHE A 173 -16.78 2.26 1.11
CA PHE A 173 -17.01 1.85 -0.28
C PHE A 173 -17.18 0.33 -0.42
N LYS A 174 -16.46 -0.46 0.40
CA LYS A 174 -16.53 -1.92 0.37
C LYS A 174 -17.64 -2.53 1.22
N GLY A 175 -18.36 -1.74 2.01
CA GLY A 175 -19.41 -2.27 2.90
C GLY A 175 -18.85 -2.97 4.15
N ASN A 176 -17.60 -2.74 4.52
CA ASN A 176 -16.97 -3.41 5.66
C ASN A 176 -17.29 -2.67 6.97
N LEU A 177 -18.45 -2.96 7.57
CA LEU A 177 -18.94 -2.29 8.79
C LEU A 177 -17.94 -2.38 9.95
N GLU A 178 -17.44 -3.57 10.25
CA GLU A 178 -16.54 -3.81 11.39
C GLU A 178 -15.23 -3.02 11.27
N ILE A 179 -14.71 -2.87 10.04
CA ILE A 179 -13.53 -2.05 9.78
C ILE A 179 -13.85 -0.57 9.94
N CYS A 180 -15.02 -0.12 9.49
CA CYS A 180 -15.46 1.27 9.74
C CYS A 180 -15.56 1.55 11.25
N GLN A 181 -16.15 0.63 12.02
CA GLN A 181 -16.22 0.75 13.49
C GLN A 181 -14.84 0.82 14.12
N LEU A 182 -13.92 -0.07 13.71
CA LEU A 182 -12.54 -0.05 14.18
C LEU A 182 -11.88 1.29 13.89
N LEU A 183 -11.89 1.76 12.64
CA LEU A 183 -11.20 2.98 12.24
C LEU A 183 -11.74 4.21 12.97
N VAL A 184 -13.07 4.35 13.07
CA VAL A 184 -13.68 5.46 13.81
C VAL A 184 -13.37 5.39 15.30
N SER A 185 -13.38 4.18 15.91
CA SER A 185 -12.97 3.99 17.31
C SER A 185 -11.50 4.35 17.57
N LYS A 186 -10.68 4.36 16.51
CA LYS A 186 -9.25 4.68 16.55
C LYS A 186 -8.97 6.11 16.07
N GLY A 187 -9.99 6.95 15.98
CA GLY A 187 -9.85 8.38 15.73
C GLY A 187 -9.82 8.76 14.24
N ALA A 188 -10.33 7.90 13.34
CA ALA A 188 -10.50 8.29 11.94
C ALA A 188 -11.38 9.54 11.81
N THR A 189 -10.96 10.49 10.98
CA THR A 189 -11.75 11.68 10.67
C THR A 189 -12.98 11.29 9.83
N VAL A 190 -14.16 11.34 10.43
CA VAL A 190 -15.43 10.88 9.83
C VAL A 190 -15.78 11.65 8.54
N ASP A 191 -15.55 12.97 8.55
CA ASP A 191 -15.80 13.87 7.41
C ASP A 191 -14.54 14.16 6.59
N ALA A 192 -13.54 13.25 6.61
CA ALA A 192 -12.41 13.36 5.70
C ALA A 192 -12.91 13.45 4.25
N LEU A 193 -12.23 14.24 3.43
CA LEU A 193 -12.60 14.48 2.03
C LEU A 193 -11.57 13.88 1.09
N ASN A 194 -12.04 13.14 0.10
CA ASN A 194 -11.20 12.71 -1.02
C ASN A 194 -11.00 13.86 -2.04
N SER A 195 -10.31 13.59 -3.16
CA SER A 195 -10.06 14.57 -4.22
C SER A 195 -11.34 15.11 -4.89
N GLU A 196 -12.46 14.41 -4.77
CA GLU A 196 -13.78 14.77 -5.30
C GLU A 196 -14.70 15.33 -4.21
N LYS A 197 -14.17 15.62 -3.02
CA LYS A 197 -14.92 16.03 -1.81
C LYS A 197 -15.95 15.00 -1.33
N TRP A 198 -15.78 13.73 -1.68
CA TRP A 198 -16.60 12.67 -1.12
C TRP A 198 -16.11 12.34 0.29
N THR A 199 -17.07 12.17 1.20
CA THR A 199 -16.87 11.63 2.55
C THR A 199 -17.16 10.12 2.56
N ALA A 200 -16.85 9.44 3.67
CA ALA A 200 -17.24 8.04 3.86
C ALA A 200 -18.78 7.83 3.76
N LEU A 201 -19.57 8.82 4.17
CA LEU A 201 -21.04 8.76 4.11
C LEU A 201 -21.54 8.75 2.66
N HIS A 202 -20.93 9.53 1.77
CA HIS A 202 -21.22 9.50 0.33
C HIS A 202 -20.99 8.11 -0.26
N PHE A 203 -19.83 7.50 0.03
CA PHE A 203 -19.53 6.14 -0.44
C PHE A 203 -20.50 5.09 0.12
N ALA A 204 -20.88 5.19 1.39
CA ALA A 204 -21.83 4.27 2.01
C ALA A 204 -23.23 4.39 1.39
N ALA A 205 -23.72 5.63 1.18
CA ALA A 205 -25.01 5.90 0.56
C ALA A 205 -25.07 5.42 -0.90
N PHE A 206 -24.02 5.69 -1.68
CA PHE A 206 -23.91 5.24 -3.07
C PHE A 206 -23.90 3.71 -3.23
N ASN A 207 -23.33 2.99 -2.25
CA ASN A 207 -23.27 1.53 -2.28
C ASN A 207 -24.45 0.84 -1.57
N GLY A 208 -25.38 1.59 -0.97
CA GLY A 208 -26.52 0.98 -0.27
C GLY A 208 -26.20 0.43 1.12
N ASN A 209 -25.10 0.85 1.75
CA ASN A 209 -24.66 0.32 3.04
C ASN A 209 -25.36 1.05 4.21
N LEU A 210 -26.60 0.66 4.53
CA LEU A 210 -27.43 1.29 5.57
C LEU A 210 -26.73 1.34 6.94
N GLU A 211 -26.18 0.22 7.40
CA GLU A 211 -25.54 0.12 8.72
C GLU A 211 -24.32 1.03 8.85
N ILE A 212 -23.56 1.21 7.77
CA ILE A 212 -22.43 2.14 7.73
C ILE A 212 -22.91 3.59 7.75
N CYS A 213 -24.01 3.90 7.04
CA CYS A 213 -24.62 5.23 7.13
C CYS A 213 -25.04 5.54 8.57
N GLN A 214 -25.71 4.60 9.24
CA GLN A 214 -26.10 4.74 10.65
C GLN A 214 -24.89 4.96 11.56
N LEU A 215 -23.84 4.15 11.39
CA LEU A 215 -22.59 4.29 12.14
C LEU A 215 -21.99 5.69 11.97
N LEU A 216 -21.77 6.13 10.73
CA LEU A 216 -21.13 7.41 10.44
C LEU A 216 -21.95 8.59 10.99
N LEU A 217 -23.27 8.58 10.78
CA LEU A 217 -24.18 9.60 11.33
C LEU A 217 -24.18 9.61 12.87
N SER A 218 -24.14 8.44 13.51
CA SER A 218 -24.02 8.34 14.98
C SER A 218 -22.68 8.87 15.52
N LYS A 219 -21.68 8.98 14.65
CA LYS A 219 -20.34 9.48 14.96
C LYS A 219 -20.10 10.91 14.48
N GLY A 220 -21.18 11.62 14.15
CA GLY A 220 -21.16 13.04 13.84
C GLY A 220 -20.80 13.37 12.39
N ALA A 221 -20.99 12.44 11.45
CA ALA A 221 -20.87 12.75 10.02
C ALA A 221 -21.83 13.88 9.62
N THR A 222 -21.34 14.83 8.84
CA THR A 222 -22.16 15.93 8.31
C THR A 222 -23.15 15.38 7.28
N VAL A 223 -24.44 15.41 7.62
CA VAL A 223 -25.53 14.82 6.81
C VAL A 223 -25.59 15.42 5.40
N ASP A 224 -25.47 16.74 5.32
CA ASP A 224 -25.53 17.52 4.08
C ASP A 224 -24.14 17.95 3.59
N ALA A 225 -23.11 17.12 3.84
CA ALA A 225 -21.81 17.33 3.21
C ALA A 225 -21.98 17.35 1.68
N LEU A 226 -21.27 18.26 1.01
CA LEU A 226 -21.36 18.46 -0.44
C LEU A 226 -20.09 17.98 -1.13
N ASP A 227 -20.27 17.22 -2.21
CA ASP A 227 -19.18 16.93 -3.14
C ASP A 227 -18.89 18.10 -4.11
N LEU A 228 -18.05 17.86 -5.13
CA LEU A 228 -17.75 18.88 -6.15
C LEU A 228 -18.93 19.22 -7.08
N GLU A 229 -19.96 18.39 -7.16
CA GLU A 229 -21.19 18.61 -7.93
C GLU A 229 -22.36 19.10 -7.07
N ASN A 230 -22.10 19.47 -5.80
CA ASN A 230 -23.10 19.77 -4.78
C ASN A 230 -24.04 18.57 -4.47
N TRP A 231 -23.60 17.34 -4.73
CA TRP A 231 -24.36 16.17 -4.33
C TRP A 231 -24.14 15.91 -2.83
N THR A 232 -25.25 15.66 -2.14
CA THR A 232 -25.28 15.16 -0.77
C THR A 232 -25.38 13.64 -0.76
N ALA A 233 -25.18 13.01 0.41
CA ALA A 233 -25.45 11.58 0.58
C ALA A 233 -26.89 11.19 0.17
N LEU A 234 -27.86 12.10 0.34
CA LEU A 234 -29.25 11.88 -0.06
C LEU A 234 -29.41 11.79 -1.59
N HIS A 235 -28.70 12.64 -2.35
CA HIS A 235 -28.68 12.55 -3.82
C HIS A 235 -28.17 11.18 -4.29
N PHE A 236 -27.08 10.68 -3.70
CA PHE A 236 -26.55 9.36 -4.07
C PHE A 236 -27.49 8.22 -3.66
N ALA A 237 -28.09 8.27 -2.48
CA ALA A 237 -29.04 7.25 -2.03
C ALA A 237 -30.29 7.21 -2.95
N ALA A 238 -30.83 8.37 -3.31
CA ALA A 238 -31.99 8.49 -4.19
C ALA A 238 -31.67 8.06 -5.62
N PHE A 239 -30.52 8.47 -6.17
CA PHE A 239 -30.03 8.02 -7.49
C PHE A 239 -29.90 6.49 -7.57
N LYS A 240 -29.60 5.84 -6.44
CA LYS A 240 -29.49 4.37 -6.33
C LYS A 240 -30.80 3.67 -5.99
N GLY A 241 -31.87 4.41 -5.69
CA GLY A 241 -33.15 3.85 -5.29
C GLY A 241 -33.16 3.26 -3.87
N ASN A 242 -32.21 3.64 -3.00
CA ASN A 242 -32.07 3.09 -1.66
C ASN A 242 -33.00 3.78 -0.66
N LEU A 243 -34.29 3.40 -0.67
CA LEU A 243 -35.34 4.02 0.14
C LEU A 243 -35.01 4.09 1.64
N GLU A 244 -34.48 3.01 2.21
CA GLU A 244 -34.14 2.95 3.65
C GLU A 244 -33.06 3.97 4.03
N ILE A 245 -32.08 4.20 3.15
CA ILE A 245 -31.03 5.19 3.38
C ILE A 245 -31.59 6.60 3.21
N CYS A 246 -32.46 6.82 2.22
CA CYS A 246 -33.15 8.11 2.08
C CYS A 246 -33.95 8.44 3.35
N GLN A 247 -34.73 7.49 3.86
CA GLN A 247 -35.50 7.66 5.10
C GLN A 247 -34.58 7.93 6.30
N LEU A 248 -33.48 7.19 6.42
CA LEU A 248 -32.48 7.43 7.47
C LEU A 248 -31.92 8.85 7.41
N LEU A 249 -31.45 9.29 6.24
CA LEU A 249 -30.86 10.62 6.05
C LEU A 249 -31.86 11.73 6.37
N VAL A 250 -33.09 11.63 5.87
CA VAL A 250 -34.18 12.57 6.19
C VAL A 250 -34.47 12.58 7.70
N SER A 251 -34.52 11.42 8.34
CA SER A 251 -34.71 11.33 9.81
C SER A 251 -33.56 11.95 10.61
N LYS A 252 -32.38 12.09 10.01
CA LYS A 252 -31.20 12.76 10.58
C LYS A 252 -31.06 14.21 10.16
N GLY A 253 -32.08 14.78 9.50
CA GLY A 253 -32.14 16.19 9.16
C GLY A 253 -31.53 16.55 7.81
N ALA A 254 -31.43 15.58 6.87
CA ALA A 254 -30.99 15.88 5.51
C ALA A 254 -31.94 16.86 4.82
N THR A 255 -31.37 17.85 4.14
CA THR A 255 -32.10 18.85 3.37
C THR A 255 -32.62 18.23 2.07
N VAL A 256 -33.93 17.99 1.99
CA VAL A 256 -34.58 17.26 0.87
C VAL A 256 -34.57 18.08 -0.43
N ASP A 257 -34.61 19.40 -0.31
CA ASP A 257 -34.61 20.38 -1.40
C ASP A 257 -33.21 20.91 -1.73
N ALA A 258 -32.15 20.29 -1.22
CA ALA A 258 -30.78 20.62 -1.60
C ALA A 258 -30.60 20.46 -3.12
N LEU A 259 -29.98 21.45 -3.76
CA LEU A 259 -29.80 21.50 -5.21
C LEU A 259 -28.37 21.14 -5.61
N ASP A 260 -28.23 20.26 -6.59
CA ASP A 260 -26.97 20.04 -7.29
C ASP A 260 -26.59 21.21 -8.21
N LEU A 261 -25.41 21.17 -8.84
CA LEU A 261 -24.97 22.20 -9.79
C LEU A 261 -25.86 22.33 -11.05
N LYS A 262 -26.79 21.40 -11.27
CA LYS A 262 -27.75 21.41 -12.38
C LYS A 262 -29.16 21.79 -11.90
N ASN A 263 -29.30 22.33 -10.69
CA ASN A 263 -30.55 22.70 -10.04
C ASN A 263 -31.55 21.54 -9.91
N ARG A 264 -31.04 20.32 -9.66
CA ARG A 264 -31.87 19.13 -9.39
C ARG A 264 -31.85 18.82 -7.91
N THR A 265 -33.01 18.44 -7.38
CA THR A 265 -33.15 17.86 -6.04
C THR A 265 -32.80 16.38 -6.04
N ALA A 266 -32.58 15.81 -4.85
CA ALA A 266 -32.43 14.37 -4.69
C ALA A 266 -33.75 13.60 -4.95
N VAL A 267 -34.89 14.25 -4.71
CA VAL A 267 -36.25 13.73 -4.94
C VAL A 267 -36.81 14.12 -6.30
#